data_AF-A0A916MFB1-F1
#
_entry.id   AF-A0A916MFB1-F1
#
_cell.length_a   1.000
_cell.length_b   1.000
_cell.length_c   1.000
_cell.angle_alpha   90.00
_cell.angle_beta   90.00
_cell.angle_gamma   90.00
#
_symmetry.space_group_name_H-M   'P 1'
#
loop_
_entity.id
_entity.type
_entity.pdbx_description
1 polymer ?
#
loop_
_entity_poly.entity_id
_entity_poly.type
_entity_poly.pdbx_seq_one_letter_code
_entity_poly.pdbx_strand_id
1 'polypeptide(L)'
;MTESEQGHFVFLAIALASAVIWHVLDRRYVRAIGGATLCAAIGFQVAVYLQLGYLDPFFPVALLVSALAAGFIAALVGLLFLAGRRP
;
A
#
# COMPACT_ATOMS: atom_id res chain seq x y z
N MET A 1 7.74 -21.72 1.65
CA MET A 1 7.63 -20.26 1.69
C MET A 1 8.14 -19.82 3.05
N THR A 2 9.13 -18.94 3.08
CA THR A 2 9.66 -18.40 4.33
C THR A 2 8.69 -17.36 4.92
N GLU A 3 8.79 -17.07 6.21
CA GLU A 3 7.95 -16.05 6.87
C GLU A 3 8.12 -14.66 6.24
N SER A 4 9.33 -14.35 5.77
CA SER A 4 9.62 -13.09 5.07
C SER A 4 8.94 -13.01 3.71
N GLU A 5 8.91 -14.11 2.94
CA GLU A 5 8.18 -14.19 1.68
C GLU A 5 6.67 -13.98 1.90
N GLN A 6 6.10 -14.60 2.94
CA GLN A 6 4.69 -14.41 3.32
C GLN A 6 4.38 -12.93 3.59
N GLY A 7 5.20 -12.25 4.39
CA GLY A 7 5.02 -10.83 4.69
C GLY A 7 5.03 -9.96 3.42
N HIS A 8 5.96 -10.22 2.50
CA HIS A 8 6.02 -9.48 1.23
C HIS A 8 4.80 -9.71 0.34
N PHE A 9 4.29 -10.95 0.26
CA PHE A 9 3.08 -11.24 -0.51
C PHE A 9 1.84 -10.55 0.06
N VAL A 10 1.68 -10.56 1.39
CA VAL A 10 0.57 -9.87 2.06
C VAL A 10 0.66 -8.37 1.84
N PHE A 11 1.85 -7.78 2.00
CA PHE A 11 2.06 -6.36 1.73
C PHE A 11 1.70 -5.99 0.29
N LEU A 12 2.19 -6.76 -0.68
CA LEU A 12 1.94 -6.52 -2.10
C LEU A 12 0.44 -6.61 -2.42
N ALA A 13 -0.26 -7.60 -1.88
CA ALA A 13 -1.69 -7.76 -2.07
C ALA A 13 -2.48 -6.56 -1.52
N ILE A 14 -2.17 -6.11 -0.31
CA ILE A 14 -2.79 -4.93 0.32
C ILE A 14 -2.50 -3.66 -0.50
N ALA A 15 -1.23 -3.46 -0.89
CA ALA A 15 -0.80 -2.29 -1.65
C ALA A 15 -1.50 -2.20 -3.01
N LEU A 16 -1.56 -3.31 -3.75
CA LEU A 16 -2.24 -3.37 -5.05
C LEU A 16 -3.74 -3.16 -4.93
N ALA A 17 -4.40 -3.85 -3.99
CA ALA A 17 -5.83 -3.70 -3.77
C ALA A 17 -6.18 -2.24 -3.39
N SER A 18 -5.44 -1.66 -2.46
CA SER A 18 -5.60 -0.26 -2.04
C SER A 18 -5.40 0.71 -3.22
N ALA A 19 -4.34 0.52 -4.01
CA ALA A 19 -4.06 1.35 -5.18
C ALA A 19 -5.19 1.30 -6.20
N VAL A 20 -5.66 0.10 -6.55
CA VAL A 20 -6.77 -0.08 -7.50
C VAL A 20 -8.04 0.60 -6.99
N ILE A 21 -8.43 0.34 -5.74
CA ILE A 21 -9.64 0.91 -5.13
C ILE A 21 -9.59 2.45 -5.18
N TRP A 22 -8.49 3.06 -4.73
CA TRP A 22 -8.37 4.51 -4.69
C TRP A 22 -8.33 5.17 -6.07
N HIS A 23 -7.67 4.57 -7.06
CA HIS A 23 -7.65 5.10 -8.44
C HIS A 23 -8.98 4.91 -9.18
N VAL A 24 -9.81 3.96 -8.76
CA VAL A 24 -11.20 3.81 -9.23
C VAL A 24 -12.10 4.87 -8.58
N LEU A 25 -11.96 5.10 -7.27
CA LEU A 25 -12.82 6.02 -6.51
C LEU A 25 -12.50 7.50 -6.74
N ASP A 26 -11.22 7.86 -6.79
CA ASP A 26 -10.79 9.26 -6.99
C ASP A 26 -10.13 9.44 -8.35
N ARG A 27 -10.66 10.38 -9.13
CA ARG A 27 -10.11 10.72 -10.44
C ARG A 27 -8.83 11.55 -10.34
N ARG A 28 -8.56 12.21 -9.20
CA ARG A 28 -7.36 13.02 -9.02
C ARG A 28 -6.19 12.12 -8.63
N TYR A 29 -5.27 11.92 -9.57
CA TYR A 29 -4.09 11.06 -9.45
C TYR A 29 -3.33 11.24 -8.12
N VAL A 30 -3.00 12.48 -7.74
CA VAL A 30 -2.24 12.77 -6.50
C VAL A 30 -3.01 12.37 -5.25
N ARG A 31 -4.33 12.62 -5.21
CA ARG A 31 -5.17 12.26 -4.06
C ARG A 31 -5.34 10.75 -3.95
N ALA A 32 -5.54 10.07 -5.07
CA ALA A 32 -5.62 8.62 -5.13
C ALA A 32 -4.32 7.96 -4.63
N ILE A 33 -3.15 8.48 -5.01
CA ILE A 33 -1.87 7.99 -4.47
C ILE A 33 -1.80 8.18 -2.96
N GLY A 34 -2.10 9.39 -2.47
CA GLY A 34 -2.04 9.68 -1.03
C GLY A 34 -2.95 8.76 -0.22
N GLY A 35 -4.20 8.59 -0.66
CA GLY A 35 -5.16 7.69 -0.02
C GLY A 35 -4.72 6.23 -0.08
N ALA A 36 -4.29 5.76 -1.26
CA ALA A 36 -3.81 4.38 -1.44
C ALA A 36 -2.63 4.06 -0.52
N THR A 37 -1.66 4.99 -0.46
CA THR A 37 -0.45 4.86 0.35
C THR A 37 -0.79 4.76 1.83
N LEU A 38 -1.62 5.67 2.34
CA LEU A 38 -2.03 5.67 3.74
C LEU A 38 -2.80 4.40 4.10
N CYS A 39 -3.80 4.02 3.30
CA CYS A 39 -4.58 2.80 3.52
C CYS A 39 -3.71 1.54 3.49
N ALA A 40 -2.76 1.44 2.56
CA ALA A 40 -1.90 0.28 2.45
C ALA A 40 -0.88 0.20 3.60
N ALA A 41 -0.22 1.30 3.94
CA ALA A 41 0.74 1.34 5.03
C ALA A 41 0.08 1.01 6.38
N ILE A 42 -1.05 1.66 6.68
CA ILE A 42 -1.79 1.39 7.93
C ILE A 42 -2.33 -0.04 7.93
N GLY A 43 -2.96 -0.48 6.82
CA GLY A 43 -3.51 -1.82 6.71
C GLY A 43 -2.47 -2.91 6.90
N PHE A 44 -1.27 -2.73 6.35
CA PHE A 44 -0.17 -3.67 6.54
C PHE A 44 0.32 -3.70 7.99
N GLN A 45 0.51 -2.55 8.63
CA GLN A 45 0.92 -2.53 10.04
C GLN A 45 -0.13 -3.16 10.96
N VAL A 46 -1.42 -2.99 10.66
CA VAL A 46 -2.50 -3.68 11.38
C VAL A 46 -2.40 -5.20 11.18
N ALA A 47 -2.13 -5.67 9.96
CA ALA A 47 -1.92 -7.10 9.70
C ALA A 47 -0.73 -7.66 10.49
N VAL A 48 0.39 -6.93 10.53
CA VAL A 48 1.59 -7.31 11.30
C VAL A 48 1.30 -7.35 12.80
N TYR A 49 0.58 -6.36 13.33
CA TYR A 49 0.16 -6.34 14.73
C TYR A 49 -0.71 -7.55 15.09
N LEU A 50 -1.66 -7.91 14.22
CA LEU A 50 -2.51 -9.08 14.41
C LEU A 50 -1.72 -10.40 14.35
N GLN A 51 -0.64 -10.45 13.57
CA GLN A 51 0.22 -11.63 13.46
C GLN A 51 1.16 -11.78 14.66
N LEU A 52 1.79 -10.69 15.11
CA LEU A 52 2.78 -10.72 16.20
C LEU A 52 2.15 -10.64 17.59
N GLY A 53 0.94 -10.05 17.71
CA GLY A 53 0.27 -9.81 18.98
C GLY A 53 0.81 -8.61 19.77
N TYR A 54 1.79 -7.89 19.23
CA TYR A 54 2.36 -6.67 19.81
C TYR A 54 2.82 -5.70 18.73
N LEU A 55 3.03 -4.43 19.11
CA LEU A 55 3.59 -3.41 18.23
C LEU A 55 5.10 -3.58 18.13
N ASP A 56 5.60 -3.68 16.89
CA ASP A 56 7.04 -3.70 16.62
C ASP A 56 7.73 -2.46 17.23
N PRO A 57 8.83 -2.61 18.00
CA PRO A 57 9.62 -1.49 18.50
C PRO A 57 10.07 -0.50 17.40
N PHE A 58 10.22 -0.98 16.16
CA PHE A 58 10.58 -0.19 14.99
C PHE A 58 9.36 0.25 14.17
N PHE A 59 8.14 0.20 14.73
CA PHE A 59 6.91 0.58 14.05
C PHE A 59 7.00 1.90 13.27
N PRO A 60 7.58 3.01 13.78
CA PRO A 60 7.68 4.25 13.01
C PRO A 60 8.50 4.08 11.72
N VAL A 61 9.57 3.27 11.78
CA VAL A 61 10.43 2.97 10.63
C VAL A 61 9.70 2.03 9.67
N ALA A 62 9.07 0.97 10.19
CA ALA A 62 8.28 0.04 9.39
C ALA A 62 7.12 0.74 8.66
N LEU A 63 6.42 1.66 9.34
CA LEU A 63 5.36 2.48 8.76
C LEU A 63 5.92 3.37 7.64
N LEU A 64 7.05 4.03 7.86
CA LEU A 64 7.68 4.88 6.84
C LEU A 64 8.10 4.06 5.61
N VAL A 65 8.78 2.93 5.80
CA VAL A 65 9.25 2.07 4.70
C VAL A 65 8.06 1.50 3.93
N SER A 66 7.04 1.00 4.63
CA SER A 66 5.83 0.49 4.00
C SER A 66 5.06 1.58 3.24
N ALA A 67 5.02 2.82 3.75
CA ALA A 67 4.44 3.96 3.04
C ALA A 67 5.22 4.33 1.78
N LEU A 68 6.56 4.35 1.82
CA LEU A 68 7.37 4.61 0.63
C LEU A 68 7.16 3.54 -0.43
N ALA A 69 7.20 2.26 -0.05
CA ALA A 69 6.95 1.14 -0.96
C ALA A 69 5.52 1.16 -1.53
N ALA A 70 4.52 1.41 -0.68
CA ALA A 70 3.12 1.48 -1.11
C ALA A 70 2.87 2.68 -2.02
N GLY A 71 3.51 3.83 -1.75
CA GLY A 71 3.43 5.01 -2.60
C GLY A 71 4.03 4.79 -3.97
N PHE A 72 5.16 4.08 -4.05
CA PHE A 72 5.74 3.68 -5.32
C PHE A 72 4.80 2.75 -6.12
N ILE A 73 4.23 1.73 -5.47
CA ILE A 73 3.25 0.83 -6.10
C ILE A 73 2.02 1.61 -6.55
N ALA A 74 1.46 2.47 -5.70
CA ALA A 74 0.28 3.27 -6.00
C ALA A 74 0.52 4.26 -7.17
N ALA A 75 1.72 4.81 -7.29
CA ALA A 75 2.11 5.64 -8.43
C ALA A 75 2.17 4.82 -9.72
N LEU A 76 2.83 3.65 -9.70
CA LEU A 76 2.90 2.76 -10.87
C LEU A 76 1.52 2.31 -11.35
N VAL A 77 0.66 1.88 -10.42
CA VAL A 77 -0.73 1.51 -10.75
C VAL A 77 -1.50 2.72 -11.29
N GLY A 78 -1.33 3.88 -10.67
CA GLY A 78 -1.98 5.10 -11.11
C GLY A 78 -1.62 5.52 -12.53
N LEU A 79 -0.38 5.27 -12.98
CA LEU A 79 0.05 5.56 -14.35
C LEU A 79 -0.77 4.75 -15.37
N LEU A 80 -1.11 3.50 -15.06
CA LEU A 80 -1.97 2.68 -15.91
C LEU A 80 -3.39 3.27 -16.01
N PHE A 81 -3.94 3.71 -14.88
CA PHE A 81 -5.25 4.38 -14.85
C PHE A 81 -5.23 5.73 -15.57
N LEU A 82 -4.13 6.48 -15.48
CA LEU A 82 -3.95 7.74 -16.19
C LEU A 82 -3.85 7.51 -17.70
N ALA A 83 -3.08 6.51 -18.13
CA ALA A 83 -2.91 6.17 -19.55
C ALA A 83 -4.20 5.63 -20.19
N GLY A 84 -5.05 4.93 -19.42
CA GLY A 84 -6.36 4.44 -19.85
C GLY A 84 -7.42 5.54 -19.98
N ARG A 85 -7.23 6.69 -19.31
CA ARG A 85 -8.06 7.89 -19.46
C ARG A 85 -7.53 8.73 -20.62
N ARG A 86 -7.56 8.19 -21.83
CA ARG A 86 -7.40 9.00 -23.05
C ARG A 86 -8.65 9.89 -23.20
N PRO A 87 -8.49 11.17 -23.60
CA PRO A 87 -9.60 12.10 -23.78
C PRO A 87 -10.61 11.63 -24.83
#